data_AF-A0AAU5EL77-F1
#
_entry.id   AF-A0AAU5EL77-F1
#
_cell.length_a   1.000
_cell.length_b   1.000
_cell.length_c   1.000
_cell.angle_alpha   90.00
_cell.angle_beta   90.00
_cell.angle_gamma   90.00
#
_symmetry.space_group_name_H-M   'P 1'
#
loop_
_entity.id
_entity.type
_entity.pdbx_description
1 polymer ?
#
loop_
_entity_poly.entity_id
_entity_poly.type
_entity_poly.pdbx_seq_one_letter_code
_entity_poly.pdbx_strand_id
1 'polypeptide(L)'
;MNGEQPRDVEPDEDATFVRPFIITGGRSEPLQADLRLETLVVAVGVPDPSLAFERRHIVAVCEQPTTVAEVAHRVGVPLGVAKVLISDLVVAGQLACRQPAELPLPMLERIRDHVRAL
;
A
#
# COMPACT_ATOMS: atom_id res chain seq x y z
N MET A 1 4.45 -61.17 2.50
CA MET A 1 3.28 -60.45 3.05
C MET A 1 3.74 -59.97 4.42
N ASN A 2 4.09 -58.70 4.65
CA ASN A 2 3.39 -57.46 4.28
C ASN A 2 4.38 -56.36 3.89
N GLY A 3 4.02 -55.57 2.88
CA GLY A 3 4.76 -54.37 2.47
C GLY A 3 4.25 -53.16 3.23
N GLU A 4 5.13 -52.48 3.94
CA GLU A 4 4.89 -51.16 4.52
C GLU A 4 4.97 -50.14 3.37
N GLN A 5 3.81 -49.73 2.84
CA GLN A 5 3.75 -48.59 1.93
C GLN A 5 4.00 -47.32 2.75
N PRO A 6 4.95 -46.44 2.36
CA PRO A 6 5.09 -45.14 3.00
C PRO A 6 3.80 -44.36 2.76
N ARG A 7 3.14 -43.96 3.86
CA ARG A 7 1.92 -43.15 3.82
C ARG A 7 2.22 -41.86 3.07
N ASP A 8 1.47 -41.61 2.00
CA ASP A 8 1.42 -40.32 1.33
C ASP A 8 1.07 -39.26 2.39
N VAL A 9 2.00 -38.34 2.64
CA VAL A 9 1.74 -37.17 3.49
C VAL A 9 0.98 -36.18 2.60
N GLU A 10 -0.35 -36.21 2.66
CA GLU A 10 -1.16 -35.13 2.11
C GLU A 10 -0.71 -33.81 2.77
N PRO A 11 -0.46 -32.74 2.00
CA PRO A 11 -0.11 -31.45 2.57
C PRO A 11 -1.26 -31.01 3.46
N ASP A 12 -0.93 -30.74 4.72
CA ASP A 12 -1.87 -30.21 5.71
C ASP A 12 -2.49 -28.91 5.16
N GLU A 13 -3.72 -28.98 4.66
CA GLU A 13 -4.47 -27.84 4.11
C GLU A 13 -4.82 -26.82 5.21
N ASP A 14 -4.56 -27.16 6.47
CA ASP A 14 -4.60 -26.28 7.63
C ASP A 14 -3.23 -25.66 7.94
N ALA A 15 -2.55 -25.13 6.91
CA ALA A 15 -1.53 -24.12 7.13
C ALA A 15 -2.19 -22.98 7.91
N THR A 16 -1.96 -22.96 9.23
CA THR A 16 -2.60 -22.06 10.19
C THR A 16 -2.59 -20.65 9.61
N PHE A 17 -3.76 -20.17 9.18
CA PHE A 17 -3.92 -18.83 8.61
C PHE A 17 -3.64 -17.82 9.72
N VAL A 18 -2.37 -17.46 9.90
CA VAL A 18 -1.96 -16.37 10.79
C VAL A 18 -2.55 -15.11 10.22
N ARG A 19 -3.49 -14.50 10.93
CA ARG A 19 -4.02 -13.18 10.56
C ARG A 19 -2.86 -12.19 10.60
N PRO A 20 -2.46 -11.59 9.45
CA PRO A 20 -1.44 -10.57 9.47
C PRO A 20 -1.95 -9.40 10.31
N PHE A 21 -1.18 -8.99 11.30
CA PHE A 21 -1.47 -7.82 12.11
C PHE A 21 -0.41 -6.77 11.88
N ILE A 22 -0.81 -5.51 11.77
CA ILE A 22 0.10 -4.38 11.71
C ILE A 22 -0.03 -3.57 12.97
N ILE A 23 1.12 -3.26 13.58
CA ILE A 23 1.18 -2.46 14.79
C ILE A 23 1.12 -0.97 14.41
N THR A 24 -0.08 -0.38 14.52
CA THR A 24 -0.28 1.08 14.38
C THR A 24 -0.17 1.83 15.72
N GLY A 25 0.22 1.13 16.79
CA GLY A 25 0.31 1.71 18.15
C GLY A 25 -1.05 2.11 18.74
N GLY A 26 -2.14 1.51 18.27
CA GLY A 26 -3.51 1.83 18.73
C GLY A 26 -4.17 2.99 17.98
N ARG A 27 -3.48 3.60 17.01
CA ARG A 27 -4.04 4.69 16.19
C ARG A 27 -4.89 4.13 15.05
N SER A 28 -6.10 4.68 14.90
CA SER A 28 -7.01 4.46 13.77
C SER A 28 -7.06 5.63 12.79
N GLU A 29 -6.48 6.78 13.18
CA GLU A 29 -6.48 8.01 12.39
C GLU A 29 -5.05 8.44 12.04
N PRO A 30 -4.82 8.91 10.80
CA PRO A 30 -3.51 9.40 10.36
C PRO A 30 -3.16 10.74 11.01
N LEU A 31 -1.86 10.99 11.22
CA LEU A 31 -1.36 12.27 11.73
C LEU A 31 -1.58 13.43 10.73
N GLN A 32 -1.61 13.13 9.42
CA GLN A 32 -2.01 14.04 8.36
C GLN A 32 -3.46 13.81 7.94
N ALA A 33 -4.29 14.84 8.10
CA ALA A 33 -5.75 14.71 8.03
C ALA A 33 -6.39 14.64 6.61
N ASP A 34 -5.63 14.59 5.51
CA ASP A 34 -6.21 14.64 4.15
C ASP A 34 -5.50 13.74 3.11
N LEU A 35 -5.14 12.51 3.52
CA LEU A 35 -4.72 11.50 2.55
C LEU A 35 -5.94 10.97 1.80
N ARG A 36 -6.24 11.58 0.65
CA ARG A 36 -7.23 11.07 -0.31
C ARG A 36 -6.76 9.77 -0.96
N LEU A 37 -7.69 9.04 -1.56
CA LEU A 37 -7.42 7.72 -2.14
C LEU A 37 -6.45 7.82 -3.33
N GLU A 38 -6.65 8.88 -4.12
CA GLU A 38 -5.93 9.26 -5.32
C GLU A 38 -4.65 10.05 -5.07
N THR A 39 -4.36 10.41 -3.81
CA THR A 39 -3.12 11.11 -3.46
C THR A 39 -1.92 10.26 -3.86
N LEU A 40 -1.01 10.86 -4.62
CA LEU A 40 0.24 10.20 -5.01
C LEU A 40 1.23 10.28 -3.85
N VAL A 41 1.86 9.16 -3.57
CA VAL A 41 2.88 8.98 -2.54
C VAL A 41 4.17 8.57 -3.23
N VAL A 42 5.28 9.19 -2.84
CA VAL A 42 6.60 8.97 -3.44
C VAL A 42 7.63 8.82 -2.34
N ALA A 43 8.55 7.86 -2.49
CA ALA A 43 9.70 7.72 -1.63
C ALA A 43 10.66 8.91 -1.77
N VAL A 44 11.25 9.33 -0.65
CA VAL A 44 12.15 10.49 -0.60
C VAL A 44 13.49 10.05 -0.03
N GLY A 45 14.57 10.47 -0.70
CA GLY A 45 15.93 10.21 -0.23
C GLY A 45 16.29 8.73 -0.16
N VAL A 46 17.24 8.41 0.72
CA VAL A 46 17.67 7.03 0.98
C VAL A 46 16.81 6.46 2.13
N PRO A 47 16.17 5.29 1.95
CA PRO A 47 15.36 4.68 3.00
C PRO A 47 16.17 4.42 4.27
N ASP A 48 15.61 4.77 5.43
CA ASP A 48 16.21 4.48 6.72
C ASP A 48 16.27 2.94 6.93
N PRO A 49 17.48 2.36 7.11
CA PRO A 49 17.63 0.92 7.28
C PRO A 49 17.04 0.37 8.58
N SER A 50 16.74 1.24 9.56
CA SER A 50 16.15 0.87 10.85
C SER A 50 14.62 0.70 10.81
N LEU A 51 13.98 1.01 9.68
CA LEU A 51 12.53 0.86 9.53
C LEU A 51 12.09 -0.60 9.72
N ALA A 52 10.97 -0.76 10.43
CA ALA A 52 10.25 -2.03 10.49
C ALA A 52 9.88 -2.52 9.08
N PHE A 53 9.72 -3.84 8.93
CA PHE A 53 9.54 -4.49 7.64
C PHE A 53 8.37 -3.88 6.83
N GLU A 54 7.22 -3.66 7.46
CA GLU A 54 6.02 -3.11 6.81
C GLU A 54 6.27 -1.70 6.28
N ARG A 55 6.97 -0.88 7.06
CA ARG A 55 7.33 0.51 6.70
C ARG A 55 8.32 0.53 5.56
N ARG A 56 9.35 -0.32 5.61
CA ARG A 56 10.32 -0.48 4.53
C ARG A 56 9.66 -0.97 3.24
N HIS A 57 8.69 -1.88 3.34
CA HIS A 57 7.93 -2.37 2.20
C HIS A 57 7.09 -1.26 1.54
N ILE A 58 6.43 -0.40 2.34
CA ILE A 58 5.72 0.77 1.81
C ILE A 58 6.69 1.72 1.08
N VAL A 59 7.87 2.00 1.65
CA VAL A 59 8.86 2.87 0.99
C VAL A 59 9.31 2.28 -0.35
N ALA A 60 9.57 0.96 -0.41
CA ALA A 60 9.93 0.27 -1.65
C ALA A 60 8.80 0.31 -2.71
N VAL A 61 7.55 0.12 -2.28
CA VAL A 61 6.36 0.24 -3.14
C VAL A 61 6.26 1.63 -3.77
N CYS A 62 6.63 2.67 -3.01
CA CYS A 62 6.56 4.08 -3.38
C CYS A 62 7.81 4.63 -4.11
N GLU A 63 8.79 3.79 -4.50
CA GLU A 63 9.91 4.22 -5.35
C GLU A 63 9.43 4.83 -6.68
N GLN A 64 8.30 4.33 -7.18
CA GLN A 64 7.51 4.95 -8.24
C GLN A 64 6.30 5.65 -7.61
N PRO A 65 5.84 6.80 -8.16
CA PRO A 65 4.64 7.46 -7.67
C PRO A 65 3.44 6.51 -7.63
N THR A 66 2.93 6.26 -6.42
CA THR A 66 1.89 5.26 -6.16
C THR A 66 0.74 5.90 -5.38
N THR A 67 -0.51 5.61 -5.73
CA THR A 67 -1.65 6.18 -5.01
C THR A 67 -1.85 5.54 -3.63
N VAL A 68 -2.50 6.22 -2.69
CA VAL A 68 -2.83 5.64 -1.37
C VAL A 68 -3.65 4.35 -1.51
N ALA A 69 -4.61 4.30 -2.43
CA ALA A 69 -5.36 3.09 -2.77
C ALA A 69 -4.44 1.93 -3.15
N GLU A 70 -3.50 2.22 -4.04
CA GLU A 70 -2.60 1.23 -4.60
C GLU A 70 -1.56 0.76 -3.58
N VAL A 71 -1.09 1.64 -2.69
CA VAL A 71 -0.28 1.22 -1.53
C VAL A 71 -1.06 0.23 -0.67
N ALA A 72 -2.32 0.53 -0.31
CA ALA A 72 -3.13 -0.40 0.48
C ALA A 72 -3.31 -1.76 -0.20
N HIS A 73 -3.54 -1.75 -1.51
CA HIS A 73 -3.67 -2.97 -2.32
C HIS A 73 -2.35 -3.76 -2.39
N ARG A 74 -1.24 -3.12 -2.75
CA ARG A 74 0.06 -3.77 -2.93
C ARG A 74 0.65 -4.32 -1.64
N VAL A 75 0.40 -3.63 -0.51
CA VAL A 75 0.86 -4.07 0.82
C VAL A 75 -0.12 -5.07 1.44
N GLY A 76 -1.37 -5.15 0.96
CA GLY A 76 -2.38 -6.08 1.44
C GLY A 76 -3.00 -5.70 2.78
N VAL A 77 -3.20 -4.40 3.02
CA VAL A 77 -3.66 -3.87 4.32
C VAL A 77 -4.94 -3.04 4.18
N PRO A 78 -5.77 -2.93 5.23
CA PRO A 78 -6.93 -2.05 5.20
C PRO A 78 -6.53 -0.60 4.89
N LEU A 79 -7.36 0.11 4.12
CA LEU A 79 -7.07 1.49 3.69
C LEU A 79 -6.74 2.44 4.85
N GLY A 80 -7.45 2.34 5.97
CA GLY A 80 -7.18 3.14 7.17
C GLY A 80 -5.79 2.88 7.74
N VAL A 81 -5.35 1.61 7.76
CA VAL A 81 -4.01 1.21 8.19
C VAL A 81 -2.95 1.77 7.23
N ALA A 82 -3.16 1.66 5.92
CA ALA A 82 -2.26 2.26 4.94
C ALA A 82 -2.10 3.78 5.16
N LYS A 83 -3.21 4.50 5.36
CA LYS A 83 -3.18 5.95 5.64
C LYS A 83 -2.36 6.29 6.88
N VAL A 84 -2.52 5.52 7.97
CA VAL A 84 -1.74 5.72 9.21
C VAL A 84 -0.25 5.51 8.95
N LEU A 85 0.12 4.42 8.30
CA LEU A 85 1.52 4.10 8.02
C LEU A 85 2.18 5.10 7.06
N ILE A 86 1.48 5.50 6.00
CA ILE A 86 1.94 6.52 5.06
C ILE A 86 2.15 7.84 5.81
N SER A 87 1.18 8.24 6.64
CA SER A 87 1.29 9.46 7.42
C SER A 87 2.49 9.44 8.38
N ASP A 88 2.75 8.31 9.05
CA ASP A 88 3.91 8.15 9.93
C ASP A 88 5.22 8.28 9.14
N LEU A 89 5.28 7.69 7.95
CA LEU A 89 6.45 7.75 7.07
C LEU A 89 6.67 9.14 6.45
N VAL A 90 5.61 9.91 6.19
CA VAL A 90 5.71 11.31 5.77
C VAL A 90 6.27 12.17 6.90
N VAL A 91 5.78 11.97 8.14
CA VAL A 91 6.32 12.66 9.32
C VAL A 91 7.80 12.29 9.56
N ALA A 92 8.17 11.04 9.32
CA ALA A 92 9.55 10.56 9.39
C ALA A 92 10.43 11.00 8.19
N GLY A 93 9.89 11.76 7.24
CA GLY A 93 10.62 12.26 6.07
C GLY A 93 11.02 11.19 5.05
N GLN A 94 10.43 9.99 5.12
CA GLN A 94 10.70 8.87 4.21
C GLN A 94 9.83 8.92 2.96
N LEU A 95 8.66 9.54 3.05
CA LEU A 95 7.71 9.71 1.96
C LEU A 95 7.31 11.17 1.80
N ALA A 96 6.89 11.54 0.60
CA ALA A 96 6.20 12.78 0.30
C ALA A 96 4.87 12.49 -0.42
N CYS A 97 3.90 13.35 -0.19
CA CYS A 97 2.59 13.28 -0.81
C CYS A 97 2.41 14.42 -1.81
N ARG A 98 1.85 14.09 -2.98
CA ARG A 98 1.43 15.07 -3.99
C ARG A 98 -0.05 14.87 -4.28
N GLN A 99 -0.85 15.91 -4.10
CA GLN A 99 -2.23 15.86 -4.57
C GLN A 99 -2.25 15.91 -6.11
N PRO A 100 -3.10 15.12 -6.76
CA PRO A 100 -3.29 15.22 -8.21
C PRO A 100 -3.78 16.64 -8.55
N ALA A 101 -3.29 17.17 -9.67
CA ALA A 101 -3.68 18.50 -10.11
C ALA A 101 -5.17 18.52 -10.48
N GLU A 102 -5.90 19.53 -10.00
CA GLU A 102 -7.24 19.81 -10.50
C GLU A 102 -7.15 20.34 -11.94
N LEU A 103 -7.79 19.64 -12.86
CA LEU A 103 -7.83 20.04 -14.27
C LEU A 103 -9.05 20.94 -14.53
N PRO A 104 -8.90 22.07 -15.25
CA PRO A 104 -10.03 22.90 -15.64
C PRO A 104 -11.04 22.11 -16.48
N LEU A 105 -12.34 22.34 -16.25
CA LEU A 105 -13.42 21.65 -16.97
C LEU A 105 -13.26 21.65 -18.51
N PRO A 106 -12.86 22.75 -19.18
CA PRO A 106 -12.67 22.74 -20.63
C PRO A 106 -11.55 21.82 -21.12
N MET A 107 -10.58 21.48 -20.26
CA MET A 107 -9.56 20.49 -20.57
C MET A 107 -10.12 19.07 -20.43
N LEU A 108 -10.90 18.81 -19.38
CA LEU A 108 -11.57 17.53 -19.18
C LEU A 108 -12.55 17.21 -20.30
N GLU A 109 -13.30 18.21 -20.77
CA GLU A 109 -14.21 18.06 -21.91
C GLU A 109 -13.45 17.70 -23.18
N ARG A 110 -12.32 18.37 -23.46
CA ARG A 110 -11.46 18.03 -24.59
C ARG A 110 -10.94 16.59 -24.52
N ILE A 111 -10.52 16.12 -23.35
CA ILE A 111 -10.07 14.73 -23.14
C ILE A 111 -11.23 13.76 -23.41
N ARG A 112 -12.41 14.02 -22.83
CA ARG A 112 -13.61 13.19 -23.02
C ARG A 112 -14.00 13.09 -24.49
N ASP A 113 -14.03 14.21 -25.19
CA ASP A 113 -14.44 14.27 -26.60
C ASP A 113 -13.43 13.54 -27.49
N HIS A 114 -12.13 13.62 -27.16
CA HIS A 114 -11.09 12.85 -27.84
C HIS A 114 -11.27 11.33 -27.64
N VAL A 115 -11.50 10.87 -26.42
CA VAL A 115 -11.73 9.43 -26.12
C VAL A 115 -12.98 8.90 -26.81
N ARG A 116 -14.03 9.71 -26.96
CA ARG A 116 -15.27 9.33 -27.69
C ARG A 116 -15.12 9.24 -29.20
N ALA A 117 -14.05 9.80 -29.76
CA ALA A 117 -13.78 9.80 -31.21
C ALA A 117 -12.88 8.64 -31.66
N LEU A 118 -12.40 7.81 -30.71
CA LEU A 118 -11.67 6.56 -30.94
C LEU A 118 -12.64 5.39 -31.14
#